data_AF-A0A957L780-F1
#
_entry.id   AF-A0A957L780-F1
#
_cell.length_a   1.000
_cell.length_b   1.000
_cell.length_c   1.000
_cell.angle_alpha   90.00
_cell.angle_beta   90.00
_cell.angle_gamma   90.00
#
_symmetry.space_group_name_H-M   'P 1'
#
loop_
_entity.id
_entity.type
_entity.pdbx_description
1 polymer ?
#
loop_
_entity_poly.entity_id
_entity_poly.type
_entity_poly.pdbx_seq_one_letter_code
_entity_poly.pdbx_strand_id
1 'polypeptide(L)' 'PDCLISASMDLHGNISARFVAAIDMLTAYRTAPHVDVLETREKACRMLM' A
#
# COMPACT_ATOMS: atom_id res chain seq x y z
N PRO A 1 13.62 -11.41 -6.03
CA PRO A 1 13.28 -12.04 -4.74
C PRO A 1 11.99 -12.84 -4.90
N ASP A 2 11.89 -14.02 -4.29
CA ASP A 2 10.72 -14.90 -4.47
C ASP A 2 9.57 -14.60 -3.47
N CYS A 3 9.77 -13.67 -2.54
CA CYS A 3 8.76 -13.24 -1.58
C CYS A 3 8.09 -11.94 -2.07
N LEU A 4 6.76 -11.99 -2.26
CA LEU A 4 5.97 -10.83 -2.66
C LEU A 4 5.80 -9.84 -1.49
N ILE A 5 5.94 -8.55 -1.79
CA ILE A 5 5.80 -7.45 -0.83
C ILE A 5 4.69 -6.51 -1.29
N SER A 6 3.63 -6.42 -0.48
CA SER A 6 2.50 -5.50 -0.66
C SER A 6 2.54 -4.40 0.41
N ALA A 7 2.42 -3.14 -0.01
CA ALA A 7 2.43 -1.99 0.88
C ALA A 7 1.10 -1.24 0.92
N SER A 8 0.66 -0.87 2.12
CA SER A 8 -0.47 0.03 2.38
C SER A 8 0.06 1.36 2.90
N MET A 9 -0.22 2.46 2.21
CA MET A 9 0.32 3.78 2.54
C MET A 9 -0.78 4.84 2.77
N ASP A 10 -0.40 5.95 3.39
CA ASP A 10 -1.23 7.15 3.39
C ASP A 10 -1.28 7.78 1.99
N LEU A 11 -2.39 8.43 1.63
CA LEU A 11 -2.49 9.17 0.37
C LEU A 11 -1.56 10.39 0.31
N HIS A 12 -1.12 10.90 1.46
CA HIS A 12 -0.10 11.94 1.59
C HIS A 12 1.33 11.37 1.62
N GLY A 13 1.49 10.05 1.51
CA GLY A 13 2.79 9.39 1.56
C GLY A 13 3.70 9.81 0.40
N ASN A 14 4.95 10.16 0.71
CA ASN A 14 5.96 10.42 -0.31
C ASN A 14 6.49 9.11 -0.90
N ILE A 15 6.15 8.85 -2.16
CA ILE A 15 6.53 7.63 -2.87
C ILE A 15 7.81 7.88 -3.68
N SER A 16 8.95 7.41 -3.16
CA SER A 16 10.24 7.50 -3.87
C SER A 16 10.42 6.38 -4.88
N ALA A 17 11.23 6.61 -5.93
CA ALA A 17 11.59 5.56 -6.89
C ALA A 17 12.26 4.35 -6.22
N ARG A 18 13.08 4.58 -5.19
CA ARG A 18 13.71 3.51 -4.39
C ARG A 18 12.67 2.65 -3.67
N PHE A 19 11.59 3.25 -3.16
CA PHE A 19 10.53 2.54 -2.48
C PHE A 19 9.74 1.65 -3.46
N VAL A 20 9.35 2.20 -4.62
CA VAL A 20 8.64 1.46 -5.66
C VAL A 20 9.47 0.28 -6.17
N ALA A 21 10.79 0.47 -6.32
CA ALA A 21 11.68 -0.61 -6.73
C ALA A 21 11.84 -1.75 -5.70
N ALA A 22 11.37 -1.57 -4.46
CA ALA A 22 11.51 -2.52 -3.36
C ALA A 22 10.20 -3.28 -3.02
N ILE A 23 9.09 -2.97 -3.69
CA ILE A 23 7.78 -3.58 -3.45
C ILE A 23 7.16 -4.07 -4.76
N ASP A 24 6.26 -5.05 -4.67
CA ASP A 24 5.57 -5.60 -5.84
C ASP A 24 4.21 -4.93 -6.05
N MET A 25 3.55 -4.52 -4.96
CA MET A 25 2.19 -3.98 -5.00
C MET A 25 2.03 -2.82 -4.00
N LEU A 26 1.25 -1.82 -4.39
CA LEU A 26 0.98 -0.64 -3.57
C LEU A 26 -0.51 -0.31 -3.59
N THR A 27 -1.08 -0.05 -2.41
CA THR A 27 -2.36 0.61 -2.26
C THR A 27 -2.24 1.74 -1.23
N ALA A 28 -3.14 2.71 -1.31
CA ALA A 28 -3.19 3.82 -0.37
C ALA A 28 -4.62 4.12 0.07
N TYR A 29 -4.75 4.89 1.16
CA TYR A 29 -6.02 5.49 1.56
C TYR A 29 -6.62 6.28 0.40
N ARG A 30 -7.94 6.40 0.39
CA ARG A 30 -8.72 7.13 -0.62
C ARG A 30 -9.52 8.27 -0.03
N THR A 31 -9.56 8.40 1.30
CA THR A 31 -10.35 9.42 2.00
C THR A 31 -9.47 10.34 2.84
N ALA A 32 -9.87 11.61 2.97
CA ALA A 32 -9.34 12.58 3.92
C ALA A 32 -10.54 13.36 4.51
N PRO A 33 -10.91 13.17 5.79
CA PRO A 33 -10.22 12.41 6.84
C PRO A 33 -10.14 10.91 6.55
N HIS A 34 -9.08 10.25 7.05
CA HIS A 34 -8.79 8.84 6.78
C HIS A 34 -9.74 7.90 7.54
N VAL A 35 -10.89 7.59 6.94
CA VAL A 35 -11.87 6.65 7.50
C VAL A 35 -11.72 5.23 6.95
N ASP A 36 -10.93 5.07 5.89
CA ASP A 36 -10.74 3.83 5.13
C ASP A 36 -9.42 3.09 5.45
N VAL A 37 -8.83 3.36 6.62
CA VAL A 37 -7.55 2.77 7.04
C VAL A 37 -7.60 1.24 7.08
N LEU A 38 -8.66 0.66 7.67
CA LEU A 38 -8.82 -0.79 7.75
C LEU A 38 -9.09 -1.41 6.39
N GLU A 39 -9.99 -0.82 5.61
CA GLU A 39 -10.31 -1.29 4.25
C GLU A 39 -9.06 -1.32 3.36
N THR A 40 -8.21 -0.29 3.45
CA THR A 40 -6.96 -0.21 2.69
C THR A 40 -5.96 -1.29 3.11
N ARG A 41 -5.83 -1.56 4.41
CA ARG A 41 -4.97 -2.63 4.94
C ARG A 41 -5.45 -4.01 4.48
N GLU A 42 -6.75 -4.28 4.59
CA GLU A 42 -7.34 -5.53 4.10
C GLU A 42 -7.13 -5.69 2.60
N LYS A 43 -7.29 -4.62 1.83
CA LYS A 43 -7.00 -4.62 0.40
C LYS A 43 -5.54 -4.98 0.14
N ALA A 44 -4.59 -4.42 0.88
CA ALA A 44 -3.18 -4.76 0.73
C ALA A 44 -2.89 -6.25 0.98
N CYS A 45 -3.54 -6.85 1.99
CA CYS A 45 -3.49 -8.29 2.23
C CYS A 45 -4.15 -9.09 1.10
N ARG A 46 -5.29 -8.65 0.58
CA ARG A 46 -5.96 -9.30 -0.56
C ARG A 46 -5.14 -9.29 -1.84
N MET A 47 -4.22 -8.34 -2.03
CA MET A 47 -3.32 -8.35 -3.21
C MET A 47 -2.27 -9.46 -3.15
N LEU A 48 -2.00 -10.04 -1.97
CA LEU A 48 -1.03 -11.12 -1.78
C LEU A 48 -1.63 -12.52 -1.97
N MET A 49 -2.94 -12.63 -2.19
CA MET A 49 -3.66 -13.89 -2.42
C MET A 49 -4.03 -14.02 -3.90
#